data_AF-A0A2W5ZAM7-F1
#
_entry.id   AF-A0A2W5ZAM7-F1
#
_cell.length_a   1.000
_cell.length_b   1.000
_cell.length_c   1.000
_cell.angle_alpha   90.00
_cell.angle_beta   90.00
_cell.angle_gamma   90.00
#
_symmetry.space_group_name_H-M   'P 1'
#
loop_
_entity.id
_entity.type
_entity.pdbx_description
1 polymer ?
#
loop_
_entity_poly.entity_id
_entity_poly.type
_entity_poly.pdbx_seq_one_letter_code
_entity_poly.pdbx_strand_id
1 'polypeptide(L)'
;MWPQRILLAVVEAFFGGTALVGIGEWIHPLTANAQTTQRGVMNDHPQVVISGGDNVVSFGQIGGITARVVTINPPTNPELRILGRTETDNPDGSRMVTIKTEIASPITPGLMVVQIGAQGLKDVRIMPPIVGGGSTMILRNVRRGNDSYSAEIPSPRGQYDIFVQTMRPTEIHLNATF
;
A
#
# COMPACT_ATOMS: atom_id res chain seq x y z
N MET A 1 -38.70 -36.33 -4.68
CA MET A 1 -39.41 -35.04 -4.76
C MET A 1 -39.11 -34.23 -3.50
N TRP A 2 -38.15 -33.33 -3.58
CA TRP A 2 -37.80 -32.35 -2.53
C TRP A 2 -37.55 -30.99 -3.21
N PRO A 3 -37.71 -29.86 -2.50
CA PRO A 3 -38.17 -28.61 -3.10
C PRO A 3 -37.04 -27.84 -3.79
N GLN A 4 -37.38 -27.26 -4.95
CA GLN A 4 -36.56 -26.26 -5.63
C GLN A 4 -36.53 -24.98 -4.78
N ARG A 5 -35.34 -24.48 -4.48
CA ARG A 5 -35.13 -23.12 -4.00
C ARG A 5 -34.46 -22.32 -5.10
N ILE A 6 -35.24 -21.48 -5.77
CA ILE A 6 -34.73 -20.48 -6.71
C ILE A 6 -34.16 -19.34 -5.87
N LEU A 7 -32.86 -19.09 -5.97
CA LEU A 7 -32.25 -17.89 -5.41
C LEU A 7 -32.36 -16.79 -6.47
N LEU A 8 -33.24 -15.81 -6.23
CA LEU A 8 -33.34 -14.61 -7.05
C LEU A 8 -32.28 -13.61 -6.54
N ALA A 9 -31.27 -13.31 -7.35
CA ALA A 9 -30.34 -12.23 -7.08
C ALA A 9 -30.65 -11.06 -8.03
N VAL A 10 -31.06 -9.93 -7.47
CA VAL A 10 -31.16 -8.65 -8.17
C VAL A 10 -29.79 -7.99 -8.09
N VAL A 11 -29.17 -7.75 -9.24
CA VAL A 11 -27.96 -6.94 -9.35
C VAL A 11 -28.37 -5.59 -9.91
N GLU A 12 -28.29 -4.54 -9.09
CA GLU A 12 -28.46 -3.16 -9.55
C GLU A 12 -27.17 -2.68 -10.21
N ALA A 13 -27.24 -2.39 -11.51
CA ALA A 13 -26.23 -1.66 -12.25
C ALA A 13 -26.60 -0.17 -12.24
N PHE A 14 -25.71 0.68 -11.72
CA PHE A 14 -25.80 2.12 -11.92
C PHE A 14 -25.66 2.42 -13.43
N PHE A 15 -26.64 3.13 -13.97
CA PHE A 15 -26.87 3.50 -15.37
C PHE A 15 -27.60 2.46 -16.24
N GLY A 16 -28.93 2.39 -16.03
CA GLY A 16 -29.93 2.31 -17.10
C GLY A 16 -29.88 1.10 -18.04
N GLY A 17 -30.54 0.01 -17.66
CA GLY A 17 -30.95 -1.06 -18.58
C GLY A 17 -30.75 -2.46 -18.00
N THR A 18 -31.83 -3.14 -17.63
CA THR A 18 -31.81 -4.54 -17.19
C THR A 18 -31.64 -5.48 -18.39
N ALA A 19 -30.58 -6.28 -18.40
CA ALA A 19 -30.46 -7.45 -19.27
C ALA A 19 -30.21 -8.70 -18.42
N LEU A 20 -31.05 -9.72 -18.60
CA LEU A 20 -30.93 -11.04 -17.99
C LEU A 20 -30.00 -11.91 -18.84
N VAL A 21 -28.89 -12.38 -18.26
CA VAL A 21 -28.05 -13.40 -18.89
C VAL A 21 -27.96 -14.60 -17.94
N GLY A 22 -28.59 -15.71 -18.34
CA GLY A 22 -28.42 -17.00 -17.69
C GLY A 22 -27.20 -17.70 -18.27
N ILE A 23 -26.25 -18.07 -17.42
CA ILE A 23 -25.09 -18.88 -17.80
C ILE A 23 -25.26 -20.24 -17.11
N GLY A 24 -25.50 -21.28 -17.91
CA GLY A 24 -25.48 -22.66 -17.46
C GLY A 24 -24.18 -23.30 -17.90
N GLU A 25 -23.41 -23.83 -16.95
CA GLU A 25 -22.31 -24.74 -17.25
C GLU A 25 -22.38 -25.99 -16.36
N TRP A 26 -22.12 -27.13 -17.01
CA TRP A 26 -22.30 -28.48 -16.54
C TRP A 26 -21.13 -28.90 -15.64
N ILE A 27 -21.41 -29.42 -14.44
CA ILE A 27 -20.38 -29.99 -13.57
C ILE A 27 -20.51 -31.53 -13.63
N HIS A 28 -19.48 -32.19 -14.18
CA HIS A 28 -19.31 -33.64 -14.09
C HIS A 28 -18.90 -34.05 -12.66
N PRO A 29 -19.36 -35.21 -12.15
CA PRO A 29 -18.93 -35.71 -10.85
C PRO A 29 -17.54 -36.34 -10.94
N LEU A 30 -16.58 -35.84 -10.14
CA LEU A 30 -15.36 -36.58 -9.85
C LEU A 30 -15.61 -37.53 -8.68
N THR A 31 -15.29 -38.79 -8.94
CA THR A 31 -15.44 -39.97 -8.11
C THR A 31 -14.72 -39.84 -6.78
N ALA A 32 -15.37 -40.32 -5.73
CA ALA A 32 -14.82 -40.45 -4.39
C ALA A 32 -13.70 -41.49 -4.34
N ASN A 33 -12.60 -41.15 -3.66
CA ASN A 33 -11.73 -42.14 -3.02
C ASN A 33 -11.76 -41.88 -1.52
N ALA A 34 -12.31 -42.84 -0.80
CA ALA A 34 -12.34 -42.86 0.67
C ALA A 34 -11.00 -43.38 1.21
N GLN A 35 -10.52 -42.80 2.31
CA GLN A 35 -9.79 -43.55 3.33
C GLN A 35 -9.80 -42.85 4.70
N THR A 36 -10.55 -43.48 5.61
CA THR A 36 -10.23 -43.75 7.03
C THR A 36 -10.12 -42.60 8.05
N THR A 37 -11.20 -42.49 8.83
CA THR A 37 -11.29 -42.26 10.29
C THR A 37 -10.06 -41.77 11.06
N GLN A 38 -10.13 -40.56 11.59
CA GLN A 38 -9.83 -40.28 13.00
C GLN A 38 -10.71 -39.11 13.48
N ARG A 39 -11.57 -39.41 14.46
CA ARG A 39 -12.37 -38.41 15.19
C ARG A 39 -11.43 -37.67 16.14
N GLY A 40 -10.65 -36.72 15.60
CA GLY A 40 -9.85 -35.79 16.37
C GLY A 40 -10.68 -34.55 16.69
N VAL A 41 -10.75 -34.17 17.96
CA VAL A 41 -11.28 -32.88 18.41
C VAL A 41 -10.53 -31.79 17.64
N MET A 42 -11.20 -31.16 16.67
CA MET A 42 -10.60 -30.10 15.86
C MET A 42 -10.48 -28.87 16.76
N ASN A 43 -9.29 -28.72 17.32
CA ASN A 43 -8.86 -27.58 18.09
C ASN A 43 -8.73 -26.45 17.08
N ASP A 44 -9.76 -25.61 16.98
CA ASP A 44 -9.93 -24.53 16.01
C ASP A 44 -8.96 -23.38 16.36
N HIS A 45 -7.66 -23.65 16.27
CA HIS A 45 -6.63 -22.64 16.46
C HIS A 45 -6.45 -21.91 15.14
N PRO A 46 -6.58 -20.57 15.11
CA PRO A 46 -6.37 -19.80 13.90
C PRO A 46 -4.96 -20.05 13.38
N GLN A 47 -4.83 -20.51 12.13
CA GLN A 47 -3.53 -20.68 11.49
C GLN A 47 -2.82 -19.32 11.40
N VAL A 48 -1.61 -19.29 11.93
CA VAL A 48 -0.68 -18.15 11.90
C VAL A 48 0.20 -18.33 10.67
N VAL A 49 0.06 -17.47 9.67
CA VAL A 49 1.00 -17.44 8.54
C VAL A 49 2.02 -16.34 8.79
N ILE A 50 3.29 -16.73 8.83
CA ILE A 50 4.44 -15.83 9.00
C ILE A 50 5.08 -15.64 7.62
N SER A 51 4.98 -14.44 7.05
CA SER A 51 5.70 -14.07 5.83
C SER A 51 7.10 -13.58 6.21
N GLY A 52 8.13 -14.32 5.78
CA GLY A 52 9.54 -14.17 6.19
C GLY A 52 10.28 -12.92 5.73
N GLY A 53 9.60 -11.88 5.26
CA GLY A 53 10.21 -10.59 4.89
C GLY A 53 9.92 -9.45 5.88
N ASP A 54 8.69 -9.39 6.40
CA ASP A 54 8.17 -8.20 7.10
C ASP A 54 7.71 -8.47 8.54
N ASN A 55 8.05 -9.63 9.12
CA ASN A 55 7.59 -10.08 10.44
C ASN A 55 6.07 -9.88 10.64
N VAL A 56 5.31 -10.12 9.57
CA VAL A 56 3.86 -10.00 9.57
C VAL A 56 3.25 -11.34 9.96
N VAL A 57 2.40 -11.30 10.98
CA VAL A 57 1.51 -12.39 11.36
C VAL A 57 0.10 -12.06 10.87
N SER A 58 -0.47 -12.95 10.06
CA SER A 58 -1.90 -12.97 9.83
C SER A 58 -2.60 -13.91 10.80
N PHE A 59 -3.71 -13.45 11.38
CA PHE A 59 -4.58 -14.27 12.24
C PHE A 59 -5.88 -14.58 11.50
N GLY A 60 -6.23 -15.87 11.46
CA GLY A 60 -7.55 -16.35 11.04
C GLY A 60 -7.82 -16.12 9.55
N GLN A 61 -7.42 -17.08 8.72
CA GLN A 61 -7.97 -17.22 7.37
C GLN A 61 -9.21 -18.11 7.45
N ILE A 62 -10.40 -17.52 7.33
CA ILE A 62 -11.63 -18.27 7.07
C ILE A 62 -12.09 -17.86 5.66
N GLY A 63 -12.14 -18.81 4.73
CA GLY A 63 -12.58 -18.55 3.35
C GLY A 63 -11.66 -17.63 2.52
N GLY A 64 -10.37 -17.54 2.85
CA GLY A 64 -9.40 -16.70 2.13
C GLY A 64 -9.37 -15.22 2.55
N ILE A 65 -10.16 -14.83 3.55
CA ILE A 65 -10.16 -13.46 4.08
C ILE A 65 -9.25 -13.39 5.31
N THR A 66 -8.19 -12.59 5.22
CA THR A 66 -7.27 -12.30 6.33
C THR A 66 -7.95 -11.37 7.33
N ALA A 67 -8.30 -11.87 8.52
CA ALA A 67 -9.05 -11.10 9.51
C ALA A 67 -8.22 -10.00 10.20
N ARG A 68 -6.91 -10.21 10.38
CA ARG A 68 -6.03 -9.20 10.99
C ARG A 68 -4.57 -9.41 10.61
N VAL A 69 -3.88 -8.33 10.27
CA VAL A 69 -2.44 -8.26 10.05
C VAL A 69 -1.80 -7.64 11.29
N VAL A 70 -0.84 -8.34 11.91
CA VAL A 70 -0.10 -7.87 13.08
C VAL A 70 1.38 -7.93 12.77
N THR A 71 2.07 -6.80 12.79
CA THR A 71 3.53 -6.75 12.70
C THR A 71 4.13 -7.10 14.04
N ILE A 72 5.00 -8.12 14.10
CA ILE A 72 5.80 -8.43 15.28
C ILE A 72 6.98 -7.46 15.30
N ASN A 73 7.14 -6.72 16.42
CA ASN A 73 8.12 -5.65 16.62
C ASN A 73 7.91 -4.44 15.68
N PRO A 74 6.75 -3.75 15.75
CA PRO A 74 6.59 -2.50 15.04
C PRO A 74 7.67 -1.50 15.51
N PRO A 75 8.18 -0.64 14.61
CA PRO A 75 9.13 0.39 14.99
C PRO A 75 8.52 1.23 16.12
N THR A 76 9.26 1.40 17.21
CA THR A 76 8.76 2.12 18.40
C THR A 76 8.69 3.63 18.17
N ASN A 77 9.51 4.13 17.23
CA ASN A 77 9.51 5.51 16.79
C ASN A 77 9.10 5.59 15.33
N PRO A 78 8.44 6.68 14.90
CA PRO A 78 8.20 6.91 13.49
C PRO A 78 9.50 6.98 12.69
N GLU A 79 9.52 6.35 11.54
CA GLU A 79 10.65 6.40 10.60
C GLU A 79 10.16 6.54 9.15
N LEU A 80 10.96 7.21 8.32
CA LEU A 80 10.75 7.28 6.88
C LEU A 80 11.56 6.16 6.22
N ARG A 81 10.86 5.15 5.70
CA ARG A 81 11.48 4.05 4.96
C ARG A 81 11.53 4.39 3.47
N ILE A 82 12.64 4.08 2.82
CA ILE A 82 12.77 4.17 1.35
C ILE A 82 12.39 2.80 0.79
N LEU A 83 11.33 2.76 -0.01
CA LEU A 83 10.84 1.55 -0.67
C LEU A 83 11.47 1.33 -2.06
N GLY A 84 11.87 2.42 -2.72
CA GLY A 84 12.47 2.34 -4.04
C GLY A 84 12.95 3.69 -4.55
N ARG A 85 13.83 3.65 -5.55
CA ARG A 85 14.41 4.83 -6.19
C ARG A 85 14.52 4.57 -7.69
N THR A 86 14.07 5.53 -8.48
CA THR A 86 14.19 5.50 -9.94
C THR A 86 14.82 6.80 -10.39
N GLU A 87 15.79 6.72 -11.30
CA GLU A 87 16.46 7.87 -11.87
C GLU A 87 16.23 7.90 -13.38
N THR A 88 16.07 9.10 -13.93
CA THR A 88 15.92 9.31 -15.37
C THR A 88 16.67 10.57 -15.75
N ASP A 89 17.61 10.41 -16.68
CA ASP A 89 18.32 11.53 -17.29
C ASP A 89 17.49 12.08 -18.44
N ASN A 90 17.31 13.40 -18.45
CA ASN A 90 16.56 14.10 -19.47
C ASN A 90 17.49 14.54 -20.62
N PRO A 91 16.96 14.74 -21.84
CA PRO A 91 17.74 15.22 -22.97
C PRO A 91 18.39 16.60 -22.77
N ASP A 92 17.86 17.40 -21.83
CA ASP A 92 18.41 18.73 -21.46
C ASP A 92 19.60 18.64 -20.49
N GLY A 93 20.04 17.44 -20.12
CA GLY A 93 21.12 17.20 -19.16
C GLY A 93 20.70 17.23 -17.70
N SER A 94 19.43 17.54 -17.40
CA SER A 94 18.88 17.46 -16.03
C SER A 94 18.62 16.01 -15.62
N ARG A 95 18.60 15.73 -14.30
CA ARG A 95 18.24 14.42 -13.75
C ARG A 95 16.97 14.52 -12.92
N MET A 96 16.01 13.64 -13.20
CA MET A 96 14.83 13.41 -12.37
C MET A 96 15.04 12.17 -11.52
N VAL A 97 14.76 12.27 -10.22
CA VAL A 97 14.79 11.15 -9.28
C VAL A 97 13.46 11.04 -8.57
N THR A 98 12.85 9.87 -8.64
CA THR A 98 11.63 9.52 -7.91
C THR A 98 12.02 8.58 -6.77
N ILE A 99 11.74 8.99 -5.53
CA ILE A 99 11.98 8.20 -4.32
C ILE A 99 10.62 7.81 -3.75
N LYS A 100 10.32 6.51 -3.76
CA LYS A 100 9.14 5.94 -3.11
C LYS A 100 9.47 5.72 -1.65
N THR A 101 8.63 6.25 -0.76
CA THR A 101 8.86 6.18 0.68
C THR A 101 7.59 5.77 1.42
N GLU A 102 7.75 5.29 2.65
CA GLU A 102 6.66 4.93 3.55
C GLU A 102 6.94 5.41 4.97
N ILE A 103 5.92 5.90 5.64
CA ILE A 103 5.99 6.22 7.07
C ILE A 103 5.68 4.96 7.86
N ALA A 104 6.71 4.33 8.41
CA ALA A 104 6.54 3.19 9.29
C ALA A 104 6.37 3.71 10.72
N SER A 105 5.15 3.66 11.23
CA SER A 105 4.85 4.04 12.60
C SER A 105 3.59 3.35 13.12
N PRO A 106 3.56 2.91 14.39
CA PRO A 106 2.37 2.35 15.02
C PRO A 106 1.28 3.40 15.27
N ILE A 107 1.66 4.68 15.39
CA ILE A 107 0.75 5.81 15.62
C ILE A 107 1.12 6.92 14.64
N THR A 108 0.14 7.51 13.97
CA THR A 108 0.38 8.64 13.05
C THR A 108 1.11 9.78 13.78
N PRO A 109 2.32 10.18 13.33
CA PRO A 109 3.05 11.30 13.93
C PRO A 109 2.28 12.61 13.82
N GLY A 110 2.57 13.58 14.67
CA GLY A 110 1.97 14.92 14.55
C GLY A 110 2.52 15.70 13.36
N LEU A 111 3.81 15.56 13.10
CA LEU A 111 4.57 16.29 12.11
C LEU A 111 5.66 15.40 11.53
N MET A 112 6.08 15.68 10.30
CA MET A 112 7.37 15.26 9.77
C MET A 112 8.00 16.43 9.04
N VAL A 113 9.28 16.69 9.30
CA VAL A 113 10.09 17.63 8.53
C VAL A 113 10.92 16.83 7.55
N VAL A 114 10.69 17.05 6.26
CA VAL A 114 11.48 16.49 5.16
C VAL A 114 12.51 17.51 4.74
N GLN A 115 13.75 17.05 4.56
CA GLN A 115 14.87 17.84 4.06
C GLN A 115 15.51 17.10 2.88
N ILE A 116 15.66 17.80 1.75
CA ILE A 116 16.28 17.28 0.54
C ILE A 116 17.44 18.20 0.18
N GLY A 117 18.63 17.63 0.03
CA GLY A 117 19.84 18.32 -0.41
C GLY A 117 20.36 17.71 -1.69
N ALA A 118 20.64 18.55 -2.69
CA ALA A 118 21.27 18.16 -3.94
C ALA A 118 21.83 19.40 -4.63
N GLN A 119 22.98 19.29 -5.30
CA GLN A 119 23.55 20.45 -5.98
C GLN A 119 22.78 20.80 -7.26
N GLY A 120 22.43 22.07 -7.43
CA GLY A 120 21.67 22.54 -8.59
C GLY A 120 20.24 22.02 -8.58
N LEU A 121 19.58 22.08 -7.44
CA LEU A 121 18.20 21.65 -7.27
C LEU A 121 17.26 22.57 -8.08
N LYS A 122 16.49 22.00 -9.00
CA LYS A 122 15.59 22.72 -9.92
C LYS A 122 14.15 22.67 -9.43
N ASP A 123 13.66 21.48 -9.08
CA ASP A 123 12.31 21.30 -8.55
C ASP A 123 12.25 20.14 -7.55
N VAL A 124 11.36 20.25 -6.58
CA VAL A 124 11.02 19.17 -5.66
C VAL A 124 9.51 19.15 -5.48
N ARG A 125 8.93 17.95 -5.57
CA ARG A 125 7.51 17.69 -5.34
C ARG A 125 7.36 16.47 -4.46
N ILE A 126 6.56 16.59 -3.40
CA ILE A 126 6.20 15.48 -2.53
C ILE A 126 4.72 15.18 -2.76
N MET A 127 4.41 14.00 -3.26
CA MET A 127 3.04 13.55 -3.50
C MET A 127 2.59 12.64 -2.36
N PRO A 128 1.44 12.94 -1.73
CA PRO A 128 0.86 12.09 -0.69
C PRO A 128 0.32 10.77 -1.24
N PRO A 129 -0.01 9.80 -0.37
CA PRO A 129 -0.64 8.56 -0.80
C PRO A 129 -1.95 8.85 -1.52
N ILE A 130 -2.21 8.17 -2.64
CA ILE A 130 -3.47 8.29 -3.37
C ILE A 130 -4.54 7.55 -2.56
N VAL A 131 -5.34 8.30 -1.80
CA VAL A 131 -6.48 7.74 -1.07
C VAL A 131 -7.77 8.16 -1.79
N GLY A 132 -8.40 7.21 -2.49
CA GLY A 132 -9.84 7.18 -2.76
C GLY A 132 -10.56 8.39 -3.37
N GLY A 133 -9.88 9.31 -4.09
CA GLY A 133 -10.59 10.34 -4.87
C GLY A 133 -9.90 11.70 -5.00
N GLY A 134 -8.82 11.96 -4.27
CA GLY A 134 -8.06 13.20 -4.41
C GLY A 134 -7.19 13.42 -3.19
N SER A 135 -5.87 13.37 -3.39
CA SER A 135 -4.92 13.55 -2.30
C SER A 135 -4.35 14.96 -2.39
N THR A 136 -4.94 15.88 -1.62
CA THR A 136 -4.39 17.24 -1.44
C THR A 136 -3.63 17.25 -0.12
N MET A 137 -2.30 17.19 -0.20
CA MET A 137 -1.46 17.43 0.97
C MET A 137 -1.09 18.90 1.01
N ILE A 138 -1.35 19.54 2.14
CA ILE A 138 -0.89 20.89 2.42
C ILE A 138 0.48 20.77 3.07
N LEU A 139 1.53 21.04 2.29
CA LEU A 139 2.88 21.24 2.82
C LEU A 139 2.92 22.56 3.58
N ARG A 140 3.55 22.55 4.76
CA ARG A 140 3.79 23.74 5.58
C ARG A 140 5.26 24.14 5.54
N ASN A 141 5.52 25.41 5.85
CA ASN A 141 6.87 25.96 6.03
C ASN A 141 7.85 25.57 4.89
N VAL A 142 7.36 25.57 3.65
CA VAL A 142 8.15 25.18 2.48
C VAL A 142 9.26 26.21 2.26
N ARG A 143 10.50 25.74 2.32
CA ARG A 143 11.70 26.54 2.04
C ARG A 143 12.45 25.89 0.89
N ARG A 144 12.75 26.68 -0.14
CA ARG A 144 13.52 26.25 -1.32
C ARG A 144 14.72 27.17 -1.48
N GLY A 145 15.91 26.60 -1.44
CA GLY A 145 17.16 27.22 -1.84
C GLY A 145 17.71 26.57 -3.11
N ASN A 146 18.88 27.02 -3.55
CA ASN A 146 19.51 26.49 -4.77
C ASN A 146 19.95 25.02 -4.65
N ASP A 147 20.34 24.60 -3.43
CA ASP A 147 20.85 23.25 -3.18
C ASP A 147 20.10 22.52 -2.04
N SER A 148 19.01 23.11 -1.56
CA SER A 148 18.24 22.58 -0.44
C SER A 148 16.75 22.83 -0.59
N TYR A 149 15.98 21.88 -0.07
CA TYR A 149 14.54 21.97 0.07
C TYR A 149 14.13 21.45 1.44
N SER A 150 13.22 22.14 2.11
CA SER A 150 12.63 21.68 3.36
C SER A 150 11.13 21.94 3.36
N ALA A 151 10.36 20.98 3.86
CA ALA A 151 8.93 21.10 4.02
C ALA A 151 8.44 20.33 5.25
N GLU A 152 7.38 20.84 5.85
CA GLU A 152 6.66 20.19 6.93
C GLU A 152 5.41 19.49 6.39
N ILE A 153 5.22 18.26 6.84
CA ILE A 153 4.07 17.42 6.52
C ILE A 153 3.30 17.18 7.81
N PRO A 154 2.12 17.78 7.98
CA PRO A 154 1.28 17.51 9.15
C PRO A 154 0.64 16.12 9.04
N SER A 155 0.57 15.40 10.15
CA SER A 155 -0.05 14.07 10.24
C SER A 155 0.41 13.08 9.16
N PRO A 156 1.74 12.88 8.98
CA PRO A 156 2.31 12.07 7.92
C PRO A 156 1.89 10.61 8.05
N ARG A 157 1.47 9.97 6.96
CA ARG A 157 1.04 8.56 6.94
C ARG A 157 1.16 7.93 5.56
N GLY A 158 1.33 6.61 5.53
CA GLY A 158 1.32 5.83 4.29
C GLY A 158 2.52 6.13 3.39
N GLN A 159 2.32 5.91 2.09
CA GLN A 159 3.37 6.01 1.08
C GLN A 159 3.40 7.38 0.39
N TYR A 160 4.61 7.88 0.13
CA TYR A 160 4.84 9.14 -0.57
C TYR A 160 5.77 8.92 -1.75
N ASP A 161 5.46 9.59 -2.87
CA ASP A 161 6.38 9.73 -3.99
C ASP A 161 7.06 11.09 -3.92
N ILE A 162 8.38 11.10 -3.77
CA ILE A 162 9.20 12.31 -3.75
C ILE A 162 9.91 12.43 -5.10
N PHE A 163 9.56 13.46 -5.85
CA PHE A 163 10.20 13.80 -7.12
C PHE A 163 11.21 14.91 -6.90
N VAL A 164 12.45 14.70 -7.34
CA VAL A 164 13.54 15.66 -7.24
C VAL A 164 14.15 15.83 -8.62
N GLN A 165 14.17 17.08 -9.12
CA GLN A 165 14.85 17.44 -10.36
C GLN A 165 16.09 18.25 -10.05
N THR A 166 17.21 17.88 -10.65
CA THR A 166 18.51 18.56 -10.55
C THR A 166 18.98 19.03 -11.93
N MET A 167 19.73 20.13 -11.99
CA MET A 167 20.24 20.71 -13.25
C MET A 167 21.27 19.82 -13.95
N ARG A 168 21.93 18.94 -13.20
CA ARG A 168 22.90 17.96 -13.69
C ARG A 168 22.85 16.72 -12.80
N PRO A 169 23.32 15.56 -13.26
CA PRO A 169 23.44 14.36 -12.42
C PRO A 169 24.25 14.63 -11.14
N THR A 170 23.57 14.72 -10.00
CA THR A 170 24.19 14.89 -8.68
C THR A 170 23.60 13.94 -7.67
N GLU A 171 24.36 13.67 -6.59
CA GLU A 171 23.83 12.93 -5.45
C GLU A 171 22.69 13.71 -4.77
N ILE A 172 21.73 12.96 -4.24
CA ILE A 172 20.54 13.48 -3.55
C ILE A 172 20.55 12.88 -2.15
N HIS A 173 20.55 13.75 -1.15
CA HIS A 173 20.42 13.42 0.26
C HIS A 173 18.98 13.69 0.70
N LEU A 174 18.30 12.67 1.21
CA LEU A 174 16.97 12.76 1.79
C LEU A 174 17.08 12.49 3.28
N ASN A 175 16.57 13.40 4.10
CA ASN A 175 16.46 13.24 5.55
C ASN A 175 15.03 13.55 6.00
N ALA A 176 14.58 12.85 7.04
CA ALA A 176 13.29 13.08 7.66
C ALA A 176 13.40 13.01 9.18
N THR A 177 12.72 13.93 9.84
CA THR A 177 12.60 13.99 11.30
C THR A 177 11.12 14.09 11.68
N PHE A 178 10.74 13.53 12.83
CA PHE A 178 9.35 13.37 13.27
C PHE A 178 9.12 14.07 14.62
#